data_AF-A0A6P7RIL0-F1
#
_entry.id   AF-A0A6P7RIL0-F1
#
_cell.length_a   1.000
_cell.length_b   1.000
_cell.length_c   1.000
_cell.angle_alpha   90.00
_cell.angle_beta   90.00
_cell.angle_gamma   90.00
#
_symmetry.space_group_name_H-M   'P 1'
#
loop_
_entity.id
_entity.type
_entity.pdbx_description
1 polymer ?
#
loop_
_entity_poly.entity_id
_entity_poly.type
_entity_poly.pdbx_seq_one_letter_code
_entity_poly.pdbx_strand_id
1 'polypeptide(L)'
;MDRHLCTCRETQLRSGLLFPLFLLMMLADLTLPAQRHPPVVLVPGDLGNQLEAKLDKPKVVHYLCSKKTDSYFTLWLNLELLLPVIIDCWIDNIRLVYNRTSRATQFPDGVDVRVPGFGETFSMEFLDPSKRNVGSYFYTMVESLVGWGYTRGEDVRGAPYDWRRAPTAATSLEGQIYPCLRLTGGALGGRGQDAACPGLRRQQSHPRHWATEDPGTAAICRLHQLATAVQPHLVT
;
A
#
# COMPACT_ATOMS: atom_id res chain seq x y z
N MET A 1 68.92 -35.49 53.02
CA MET A 1 67.60 -35.94 52.52
C MET A 1 66.57 -35.38 53.47
N ASP A 2 66.12 -34.16 53.17
CA ASP A 2 65.21 -33.35 53.98
C ASP A 2 63.78 -33.90 53.95
N ARG A 3 63.13 -33.87 55.11
CA ARG A 3 61.67 -34.04 55.26
C ARG A 3 61.05 -32.66 55.47
N HIS A 4 60.37 -32.15 54.46
CA HIS A 4 59.57 -30.92 54.58
C HIS A 4 58.07 -31.21 54.71
N LEU A 5 57.48 -30.50 55.66
CA LEU A 5 56.07 -30.51 56.07
C LEU A 5 55.09 -30.23 54.91
N CYS A 6 53.96 -30.93 54.93
CA CYS A 6 52.75 -30.56 54.19
C CYS A 6 51.95 -29.51 55.00
N THR A 7 51.84 -28.29 54.48
CA THR A 7 50.87 -27.28 54.92
C THR A 7 49.63 -27.35 54.04
N CYS A 8 48.48 -27.59 54.66
CA CYS A 8 47.17 -27.49 54.01
C CYS A 8 46.85 -26.01 53.76
N ARG A 9 46.61 -25.63 52.51
CA ARG A 9 46.22 -24.26 52.12
C ARG A 9 44.73 -24.26 51.77
N GLU A 10 43.92 -23.59 52.60
CA GLU A 10 42.53 -23.30 52.29
C GLU A 10 42.43 -22.57 50.95
N THR A 11 41.60 -23.10 50.05
CA THR A 11 41.30 -22.49 48.76
C THR A 11 40.08 -21.60 48.91
N GLN A 12 40.36 -20.31 49.14
CA GLN A 12 39.38 -19.23 49.11
C GLN A 12 38.79 -19.11 47.68
N LEU A 13 37.54 -19.53 47.52
CA LEU A 13 36.80 -19.48 46.25
C LEU A 13 36.58 -18.00 45.86
N ARG A 14 37.35 -17.53 44.86
CA ARG A 14 37.33 -16.14 44.38
C ARG A 14 35.97 -15.80 43.73
N SER A 15 35.09 -15.17 44.51
CA SER A 15 33.85 -14.50 44.10
C SER A 15 34.03 -13.35 43.08
N GLY A 16 35.26 -13.04 42.67
CA GLY A 16 35.59 -11.88 41.83
C GLY A 16 35.34 -12.06 40.33
N LEU A 17 35.03 -13.28 39.87
CA LEU A 17 34.74 -13.55 38.45
C LEU A 17 33.24 -13.50 38.11
N LEU A 18 32.35 -13.64 39.10
CA LEU A 18 30.90 -13.63 38.87
C LEU A 18 30.36 -12.21 38.63
N PHE A 19 30.89 -11.21 39.33
CA PHE A 19 30.49 -9.81 39.19
C PHE A 19 30.81 -9.21 37.82
N PRO A 20 32.02 -9.36 37.24
CA PRO A 20 32.31 -8.88 35.90
C PRO A 20 31.57 -9.69 34.83
N LEU A 21 31.30 -10.99 35.04
CA LEU A 21 30.47 -11.78 34.12
C LEU A 21 29.02 -11.28 34.11
N PHE A 22 28.46 -10.98 35.27
CA PHE A 22 27.11 -10.43 35.40
C PHE A 22 27.03 -9.04 34.78
N LEU A 23 28.05 -8.19 34.97
CA LEU A 23 28.16 -6.90 34.31
C LEU A 23 28.29 -7.04 32.78
N LEU A 24 29.04 -8.05 32.30
CA LEU A 24 29.18 -8.35 30.87
C LEU A 24 27.87 -8.85 30.25
N MET A 25 27.08 -9.63 30.99
CA MET A 25 25.75 -10.08 30.57
C MET A 25 24.75 -8.90 30.52
N MET A 26 24.78 -8.01 31.52
CA MET A 26 23.95 -6.79 31.52
C MET A 26 24.35 -5.80 30.42
N LEU A 27 25.63 -5.78 30.01
CA LEU A 27 26.11 -5.01 28.85
C LEU A 27 25.79 -5.68 27.51
N ALA A 28 25.64 -7.02 27.48
CA ALA A 28 25.26 -7.77 26.30
C ALA A 28 23.76 -7.66 25.96
N ASP A 29 22.90 -7.30 26.93
CA ASP A 29 21.47 -7.07 26.69
C ASP A 29 21.16 -5.71 26.02
N LEU A 30 22.13 -4.79 25.91
CA LEU A 30 21.92 -3.51 25.21
C LEU A 30 21.96 -3.61 23.67
N THR A 31 22.25 -4.79 23.12
CA THR A 31 22.21 -5.04 21.68
C THR A 31 21.06 -5.97 21.30
N LEU A 32 19.96 -5.95 22.06
CA LEU A 32 18.71 -6.53 21.57
C LEU A 32 18.40 -5.84 20.22
N PRO A 33 18.33 -6.57 19.09
CA PRO A 33 17.81 -5.97 17.88
C PRO A 33 16.42 -5.46 18.26
N ALA A 34 16.21 -4.15 18.17
CA ALA A 34 14.90 -3.56 18.41
C ALA A 34 13.90 -4.43 17.65
N GLN A 35 12.94 -5.04 18.37
CA GLN A 35 11.86 -5.83 17.76
C GLN A 35 11.10 -4.86 16.84
N ARG A 36 11.56 -4.77 15.60
CA ARG A 36 10.93 -3.94 14.58
C ARG A 36 9.79 -4.75 14.05
N HIS A 37 8.58 -4.31 14.38
CA HIS A 37 7.38 -4.85 13.79
C HIS A 37 7.50 -4.81 12.26
N PRO A 38 6.98 -5.82 11.54
CA PRO A 38 7.00 -5.80 10.09
C PRO A 38 6.16 -4.61 9.61
N PRO A 39 6.59 -3.93 8.54
CA PRO A 39 5.83 -2.80 8.06
C PRO A 39 4.49 -3.24 7.47
N VAL A 40 3.53 -2.33 7.50
CA VAL A 40 2.15 -2.55 7.09
C VAL A 40 1.80 -1.63 5.94
N VAL A 41 1.32 -2.20 4.84
CA VAL A 41 0.70 -1.44 3.74
C VAL A 41 -0.79 -1.72 3.75
N LEU A 42 -1.57 -0.65 3.90
CA LEU A 42 -3.02 -0.70 3.94
C LEU A 42 -3.57 -0.41 2.54
N VAL A 43 -4.37 -1.32 2.02
CA VAL A 43 -5.03 -1.19 0.71
C VAL A 43 -6.54 -1.07 0.95
N PRO A 44 -7.17 0.05 0.57
CA PRO A 44 -8.60 0.24 0.77
C PRO A 44 -9.46 -0.61 -0.18
N GLY A 45 -10.73 -0.76 0.17
CA GLY A 45 -11.76 -1.31 -0.72
C GLY A 45 -12.39 -0.23 -1.60
N ASP A 46 -13.50 -0.58 -2.24
CA ASP A 46 -14.32 0.39 -2.98
C ASP A 46 -14.82 1.51 -2.06
N LEU A 47 -14.85 2.74 -2.56
CA LEU A 47 -15.15 3.96 -1.79
C LEU A 47 -14.18 4.24 -0.61
N GLY A 48 -13.12 3.45 -0.43
CA GLY A 48 -12.34 3.38 0.80
C GLY A 48 -11.20 4.40 0.94
N ASN A 49 -11.07 5.36 0.01
CA ASN A 49 -10.17 6.50 0.14
C ASN A 49 -10.74 7.73 -0.53
N GLN A 50 -10.25 8.90 -0.11
CA GLN A 50 -10.59 10.18 -0.70
C GLN A 50 -10.24 10.24 -2.19
N LEU A 51 -11.01 11.03 -2.93
CA LEU A 51 -10.70 11.46 -4.30
C LEU A 51 -10.80 12.98 -4.37
N GLU A 52 -9.93 13.59 -5.16
CA GLU A 52 -9.95 15.02 -5.42
C GLU A 52 -10.18 15.29 -6.90
N ALA A 53 -10.87 16.37 -7.22
CA ALA A 53 -11.12 16.78 -8.60
C ALA A 53 -10.80 18.25 -8.86
N LYS A 54 -10.46 18.56 -10.10
CA LYS A 54 -10.33 19.93 -10.63
C LYS A 54 -11.13 20.05 -11.92
N LEU A 55 -11.86 21.16 -12.09
CA LEU A 55 -12.81 21.35 -13.19
C LEU A 55 -12.40 22.48 -14.13
N ASP A 56 -12.62 22.26 -15.43
CA ASP A 56 -12.63 23.22 -16.53
C ASP A 56 -13.60 22.73 -17.63
N LYS A 57 -14.87 22.54 -17.25
CA LYS A 57 -15.90 21.87 -18.05
C LYS A 57 -16.49 22.80 -19.12
N PRO A 58 -16.70 22.33 -20.36
CA PRO A 58 -17.35 23.13 -21.40
C PRO A 58 -18.85 23.33 -21.14
N LYS A 59 -19.49 22.34 -20.49
CA LYS A 59 -20.92 22.33 -20.17
C LYS A 59 -21.18 21.70 -18.82
N VAL A 60 -22.34 22.02 -18.25
CA VAL A 60 -22.83 21.47 -16.99
C VAL A 60 -24.28 21.03 -17.14
N VAL A 61 -24.68 20.07 -16.31
CA VAL A 61 -26.05 19.50 -16.32
C VAL A 61 -27.08 20.43 -15.71
N HIS A 62 -26.67 21.30 -14.78
CA HIS A 62 -27.52 22.26 -14.10
C HIS A 62 -26.77 23.57 -13.85
N TYR A 63 -27.48 24.71 -13.77
CA TYR A 63 -26.85 26.03 -13.61
C TYR A 63 -26.15 26.21 -12.25
N LEU A 64 -26.51 25.39 -11.25
CA LEU A 64 -25.86 25.37 -9.94
C LEU A 64 -24.50 24.66 -9.94
N CYS A 65 -24.17 23.91 -11.00
CA CYS A 65 -22.92 23.18 -11.07
C CYS A 65 -21.76 24.08 -11.48
N SER A 66 -20.65 24.00 -10.76
CA SER A 66 -19.41 24.70 -11.12
C SER A 66 -18.85 24.18 -12.44
N LYS A 67 -18.59 25.10 -13.37
CA LYS A 67 -17.85 24.80 -14.60
C LYS A 67 -16.35 24.70 -14.36
N LYS A 68 -15.81 25.56 -13.49
CA LYS A 68 -14.37 25.71 -13.27
C LYS A 68 -14.04 25.80 -11.79
N THR A 69 -12.91 25.23 -11.39
CA THR A 69 -12.34 25.39 -10.04
C THR A 69 -10.88 25.81 -10.13
N ASP A 70 -10.44 26.68 -9.23
CA ASP A 70 -9.06 27.18 -9.21
C ASP A 70 -8.08 26.10 -8.73
N SER A 71 -8.48 25.35 -7.71
CA SER A 71 -7.74 24.27 -7.09
C SER A 71 -8.51 22.94 -7.16
N TYR A 72 -7.82 21.88 -6.73
CA TYR A 72 -8.48 20.61 -6.44
C TYR A 72 -9.36 20.76 -5.20
N PHE A 73 -10.53 20.12 -5.24
CA PHE A 73 -11.43 19.98 -4.09
C PHE A 73 -11.71 18.50 -3.84
N THR A 74 -12.11 18.17 -2.61
CA THR A 74 -12.51 16.80 -2.25
C THR A 74 -13.80 16.43 -2.96
N LEU A 75 -13.69 15.54 -3.94
CA LEU A 75 -14.80 14.95 -4.69
C LEU A 75 -15.47 13.82 -3.90
N TRP A 76 -14.66 13.07 -3.14
CA TRP A 76 -15.13 12.02 -2.25
C TRP A 76 -14.28 11.99 -0.98
N LEU A 77 -14.85 11.92 0.23
CA LEU A 77 -16.26 12.12 0.57
C LEU A 77 -16.50 13.60 0.91
N ASN A 78 -17.52 14.20 0.32
CA ASN A 78 -18.04 15.50 0.73
C ASN A 78 -19.57 15.43 0.74
N LEU A 79 -20.15 15.47 1.93
CA LEU A 79 -21.60 15.29 2.13
C LEU A 79 -22.44 16.42 1.50
N GLU A 80 -21.88 17.61 1.35
CA GLU A 80 -22.56 18.75 0.72
C GLU A 80 -22.79 18.52 -0.78
N LEU A 81 -21.90 17.77 -1.42
CA LEU A 81 -22.02 17.40 -2.83
C LEU A 81 -23.11 16.33 -3.08
N LEU A 82 -23.61 15.70 -2.02
CA LEU A 82 -24.61 14.62 -2.09
C LEU A 82 -26.03 15.10 -1.76
N LEU A 83 -26.22 16.39 -1.49
CA LEU A 83 -27.54 16.97 -1.27
C LEU A 83 -28.40 16.92 -2.55
N PRO A 84 -29.75 16.88 -2.42
CA PRO A 84 -30.65 16.96 -3.57
C PRO A 84 -30.30 18.15 -4.48
N VAL A 85 -30.48 17.98 -5.79
CA VAL A 85 -30.10 18.93 -6.85
C VAL A 85 -28.57 19.04 -7.07
N ILE A 86 -27.75 19.06 -6.01
CA ILE A 86 -26.28 19.12 -6.13
C ILE A 86 -25.69 17.77 -6.56
N ILE A 87 -26.34 16.67 -6.17
CA ILE A 87 -25.90 15.31 -6.52
C ILE A 87 -25.77 15.09 -8.03
N ASP A 88 -26.56 15.78 -8.86
CA ASP A 88 -26.43 15.69 -10.33
C ASP A 88 -25.10 16.28 -10.82
N CYS A 89 -24.63 17.35 -10.18
CA CYS A 89 -23.30 17.92 -10.44
C CYS A 89 -22.20 16.95 -10.04
N TRP A 90 -22.36 16.28 -8.89
CA TRP A 90 -21.41 15.28 -8.41
C TRP A 90 -21.34 14.07 -9.34
N ILE A 91 -22.49 13.52 -9.75
CA ILE A 91 -22.59 12.40 -10.70
C ILE A 91 -21.89 12.76 -12.02
N ASP A 92 -22.12 13.96 -12.57
CA ASP A 92 -21.50 14.37 -13.83
C ASP A 92 -19.98 14.59 -13.73
N ASN A 93 -19.44 14.78 -12.52
CA ASN A 93 -18.01 14.92 -12.29
C ASN A 93 -17.32 13.57 -11.97
N ILE A 94 -17.96 12.71 -11.18
CA ILE A 94 -17.35 11.45 -10.73
C ILE A 94 -17.51 10.30 -11.74
N ARG A 95 -18.47 10.39 -12.67
CA ARG A 95 -18.70 9.33 -13.66
C ARG A 95 -17.46 9.06 -14.53
N LEU A 96 -17.30 7.81 -14.95
CA LEU A 96 -16.34 7.42 -15.98
C LEU A 96 -17.03 7.32 -17.34
N VAL A 97 -16.34 7.75 -18.40
CA VAL A 97 -16.79 7.61 -19.78
C VAL A 97 -16.06 6.43 -20.41
N TYR A 98 -16.80 5.38 -20.78
CA TYR A 98 -16.21 4.22 -21.43
C TYR A 98 -16.06 4.43 -22.93
N ASN A 99 -14.83 4.36 -23.44
CA ASN A 99 -14.54 4.39 -24.86
C ASN A 99 -14.49 2.95 -25.40
N ARG A 100 -15.47 2.60 -26.25
CA ARG A 100 -15.59 1.24 -26.82
C ARG A 100 -14.45 0.88 -27.77
N THR A 101 -13.86 1.86 -28.45
CA THR A 101 -12.78 1.66 -29.43
C THR A 101 -11.46 1.37 -28.72
N SER A 102 -11.10 2.19 -27.72
CA SER A 102 -9.86 1.97 -26.94
C SER A 102 -10.03 0.95 -25.81
N ARG A 103 -11.26 0.49 -25.55
CA ARG A 103 -11.62 -0.42 -24.46
C ARG A 103 -11.19 0.10 -23.08
N ALA A 104 -11.17 1.43 -22.90
CA ALA A 104 -10.68 2.08 -21.69
C ALA A 104 -11.64 3.17 -21.20
N THR A 105 -11.55 3.49 -19.92
CA THR A 105 -12.33 4.57 -19.28
C THR A 105 -11.55 5.88 -19.28
N GLN A 106 -12.25 6.98 -19.52
CA GLN A 106 -11.74 8.35 -19.46
C GLN A 106 -12.58 9.17 -18.47
N PHE A 107 -12.03 10.28 -17.99
CA PHE A 107 -12.81 11.25 -17.21
C PHE A 107 -13.70 12.08 -18.15
N PRO A 108 -14.78 12.70 -17.66
CA PRO A 108 -15.57 13.64 -18.45
C PRO A 108 -14.72 14.83 -18.92
N ASP A 109 -15.11 15.44 -20.04
CA ASP A 109 -14.39 16.59 -20.61
C ASP A 109 -14.24 17.72 -19.58
N GLY A 110 -13.01 18.18 -19.39
CA GLY A 110 -12.70 19.23 -18.42
C GLY A 110 -12.77 18.77 -16.96
N VAL A 111 -12.67 17.48 -16.68
CA VAL A 111 -12.58 16.95 -15.31
C VAL A 111 -11.26 16.19 -15.17
N ASP A 112 -10.46 16.60 -14.20
CA ASP A 112 -9.31 15.83 -13.74
C ASP A 112 -9.57 15.29 -12.34
N VAL A 113 -9.19 14.03 -12.08
CA VAL A 113 -9.36 13.37 -10.78
C VAL A 113 -8.04 12.77 -10.35
N ARG A 114 -7.66 13.01 -9.10
CA ARG A 114 -6.45 12.48 -8.48
C ARG A 114 -6.75 11.80 -7.14
N VAL A 115 -5.82 10.94 -6.74
CA VAL A 115 -5.87 10.22 -5.46
C VAL A 115 -4.88 10.88 -4.49
N PRO A 116 -5.33 11.53 -3.41
CA PRO A 116 -4.45 12.12 -2.41
C PRO A 116 -3.91 11.07 -1.42
N GLY A 117 -2.78 11.42 -0.78
CA GLY A 117 -2.27 10.68 0.39
C GLY A 117 -1.62 9.33 0.08
N PHE A 118 -1.05 9.15 -1.12
CA PHE A 118 -0.28 7.95 -1.40
C PHE A 118 0.97 7.84 -0.49
N GLY A 119 1.12 6.71 0.21
CA GLY A 119 2.18 6.51 1.19
C GLY A 119 1.83 7.04 2.59
N GLU A 120 0.78 7.85 2.71
CA GLU A 120 0.22 8.36 3.96
C GLU A 120 -1.04 7.56 4.33
N THR A 121 -1.61 7.80 5.51
CA THR A 121 -2.82 7.10 5.98
C THR A 121 -4.07 7.98 6.03
N PHE A 122 -3.92 9.31 6.04
CA PHE A 122 -5.03 10.24 6.31
C PHE A 122 -6.21 10.11 5.34
N SER A 123 -5.95 9.84 4.06
CA SER A 123 -6.97 9.82 3.00
C SER A 123 -7.89 8.60 3.05
N MET A 124 -7.56 7.61 3.85
CA MET A 124 -8.35 6.38 4.05
C MET A 124 -8.71 6.14 5.52
N GLU A 125 -8.08 6.85 6.47
CA GLU A 125 -8.52 6.90 7.87
C GLU A 125 -9.88 7.59 7.98
N PHE A 126 -10.01 8.77 7.37
CA PHE A 126 -11.26 9.51 7.24
C PHE A 126 -11.54 9.84 5.77
N LEU A 127 -12.66 9.37 5.26
CA LEU A 127 -13.13 9.65 3.90
C LEU A 127 -13.62 11.09 3.75
N ASP A 128 -14.18 11.66 4.82
CA ASP A 128 -14.56 13.07 4.89
C ASP A 128 -13.46 13.86 5.62
N PRO A 129 -12.81 14.86 4.98
CA PRO A 129 -11.76 15.67 5.60
C PRO A 129 -12.20 16.44 6.85
N SER A 130 -13.51 16.66 7.03
CA SER A 130 -14.07 17.23 8.27
C SER A 130 -14.01 16.27 9.46
N LYS A 131 -13.57 15.02 9.25
CA LYS A 131 -13.40 13.95 10.25
C LYS A 131 -14.69 13.63 11.03
N ARG A 132 -15.84 13.84 10.39
CA ARG A 132 -17.13 13.37 10.93
C ARG A 132 -17.11 11.84 11.02
N ASN A 133 -17.74 11.30 12.07
CA ASN A 133 -17.77 9.85 12.32
C ASN A 133 -18.31 9.03 11.13
N VAL A 134 -19.23 9.59 10.34
CA VAL A 134 -19.77 8.95 9.13
C VAL A 134 -18.66 8.63 8.11
N GLY A 135 -17.60 9.42 8.07
CA GLY A 135 -16.44 9.21 7.20
C GLY A 135 -15.31 8.39 7.84
N SER A 136 -15.43 7.92 9.08
CA SER A 136 -14.39 7.11 9.72
C SER A 136 -14.33 5.73 9.06
N TYR A 137 -13.15 5.35 8.54
CA TYR A 137 -12.93 4.07 7.89
C TYR A 137 -11.74 3.33 8.52
N PHE A 138 -10.49 3.60 8.12
CA PHE A 138 -9.31 2.95 8.73
C PHE A 138 -8.85 3.55 10.05
N TYR A 139 -9.45 4.66 10.51
CA TYR A 139 -8.96 5.41 11.67
C TYR A 139 -8.70 4.53 12.91
N THR A 140 -9.68 3.73 13.35
CA THR A 140 -9.54 2.86 14.53
C THR A 140 -8.42 1.82 14.37
N MET A 141 -8.24 1.29 13.16
CA MET A 141 -7.18 0.32 12.86
C MET A 141 -5.81 0.99 12.92
N VAL A 142 -5.65 2.16 12.29
CA VAL A 142 -4.38 2.89 12.29
C VAL A 142 -4.03 3.39 13.68
N GLU A 143 -5.01 3.89 14.45
CA GLU A 143 -4.80 4.26 15.86
C GLU A 143 -4.33 3.07 16.71
N SER A 144 -4.89 1.87 16.48
CA SER A 144 -4.43 0.66 17.18
C SER A 144 -2.99 0.30 16.83
N LEU A 145 -2.61 0.36 15.54
CA LEU A 145 -1.24 0.15 15.09
C LEU A 145 -0.29 1.17 15.73
N VAL A 146 -0.67 2.44 15.76
CA VAL A 146 0.13 3.50 16.39
C VAL A 146 0.26 3.26 17.90
N GLY A 147 -0.80 2.80 18.55
CA GLY A 147 -0.75 2.34 19.95
C GLY A 147 0.20 1.16 20.20
N TRP A 148 0.47 0.34 19.17
CA TRP A 148 1.47 -0.74 19.21
C TRP A 148 2.89 -0.29 18.80
N GLY A 149 3.08 1.01 18.52
CA GLY A 149 4.39 1.59 18.21
C GLY A 149 4.70 1.77 16.73
N TYR A 150 3.71 1.66 15.85
CA TYR A 150 3.84 2.06 14.44
C TYR A 150 3.81 3.59 14.27
N THR A 151 4.45 4.09 13.23
CA THR A 151 4.49 5.49 12.79
C THR A 151 3.84 5.65 11.42
N ARG A 152 2.78 6.47 11.36
CA ARG A 152 2.09 6.83 10.11
C ARG A 152 3.05 7.39 9.08
N GLY A 153 2.93 6.94 7.84
CA GLY A 153 3.77 7.41 6.74
C GLY A 153 5.18 6.82 6.75
N GLU A 154 5.52 5.97 7.71
CA GLU A 154 6.81 5.30 7.81
C GLU A 154 6.68 3.78 7.68
N ASP A 155 6.33 3.11 8.78
CA ASP A 155 6.17 1.65 8.87
C ASP A 155 4.69 1.21 8.81
N VAL A 156 3.73 2.15 8.88
CA VAL A 156 2.36 1.96 8.40
C VAL A 156 2.04 2.98 7.31
N ARG A 157 1.74 2.50 6.10
CA ARG A 157 1.49 3.34 4.91
C ARG A 157 0.19 2.95 4.21
N GLY A 158 -0.49 3.94 3.63
CA GLY A 158 -1.63 3.69 2.75
C GLY A 158 -1.22 3.57 1.28
N ALA A 159 -1.92 2.71 0.55
CA ALA A 159 -1.89 2.62 -0.90
C ALA A 159 -3.28 2.93 -1.48
N PRO A 160 -3.78 4.18 -1.34
CA PRO A 160 -5.04 4.59 -1.92
C PRO A 160 -4.98 4.57 -3.45
N TYR A 161 -6.13 4.35 -4.09
CA TYR A 161 -6.24 4.28 -5.54
C TYR A 161 -7.56 4.85 -6.06
N ASP A 162 -7.69 4.96 -7.39
CA ASP A 162 -8.95 5.31 -8.03
C ASP A 162 -9.84 4.05 -8.12
N TRP A 163 -10.60 3.82 -7.04
CA TRP A 163 -11.46 2.66 -6.85
C TRP A 163 -12.58 2.52 -7.90
N ARG A 164 -12.83 3.56 -8.72
CA ARG A 164 -13.79 3.49 -9.83
C ARG A 164 -13.27 2.65 -11.01
N ARG A 165 -11.97 2.39 -11.07
CA ARG A 165 -11.31 1.69 -12.18
C ARG A 165 -10.93 0.29 -11.78
N ALA A 166 -11.22 -0.66 -12.68
CA ALA A 166 -10.68 -2.00 -12.57
C ALA A 166 -9.17 -2.03 -12.90
N PRO A 167 -8.40 -2.96 -12.32
CA PRO A 167 -7.02 -3.17 -12.71
C PRO A 167 -6.93 -3.61 -14.18
N THR A 168 -6.13 -2.92 -14.99
CA THR A 168 -5.83 -3.33 -16.38
C THR A 168 -4.33 -3.57 -16.54
N ALA A 169 -3.88 -4.21 -17.62
CA ALA A 169 -2.45 -4.46 -17.85
C ALA A 169 -1.59 -3.16 -17.79
N ALA A 170 -2.14 -2.00 -18.17
CA ALA A 170 -1.47 -0.71 -18.10
C ALA A 170 -1.61 0.02 -16.74
N THR A 171 -2.56 -0.37 -15.89
CA THR A 171 -2.85 0.25 -14.58
C THR A 171 -2.96 -0.80 -13.48
N SER A 172 -2.24 -1.92 -13.64
CA SER A 172 -2.33 -3.10 -12.78
C SER A 172 -2.17 -2.70 -11.31
N LEU A 173 -2.74 -3.49 -10.39
CA LEU A 173 -2.42 -3.40 -8.94
C LEU A 173 -0.91 -3.26 -8.73
N GLU A 174 -0.16 -3.88 -9.63
CA GLU A 174 1.28 -3.79 -9.75
C GLU A 174 1.80 -2.34 -9.81
N GLY A 175 1.28 -1.52 -10.73
CA GLY A 175 1.66 -0.11 -10.84
C GLY A 175 1.13 0.79 -9.72
N GLN A 176 0.04 0.38 -9.06
CA GLN A 176 -0.61 1.19 -8.01
C GLN A 176 -0.03 0.91 -6.62
N ILE A 177 0.26 -0.35 -6.28
CA ILE A 177 0.64 -0.76 -4.91
C ILE A 177 2.15 -0.99 -4.78
N TYR A 178 2.84 -1.48 -5.83
CA TYR A 178 4.26 -1.83 -5.73
C TYR A 178 5.17 -0.63 -5.41
N PRO A 179 4.86 0.61 -5.84
CA PRO A 179 5.59 1.78 -5.35
C PRO A 179 5.55 1.89 -3.82
N CYS A 180 4.40 1.63 -3.18
CA CYS A 180 4.26 1.69 -1.72
C CYS A 180 5.05 0.57 -1.05
N LEU A 181 4.97 -0.67 -1.57
CA LEU A 181 5.77 -1.80 -1.06
C LEU A 181 7.28 -1.52 -1.16
N ARG A 182 7.73 -0.92 -2.25
CA ARG A 182 9.15 -0.56 -2.45
C ARG A 182 9.62 0.54 -1.50
N LEU A 183 8.82 1.60 -1.33
CA LEU A 183 9.11 2.68 -0.37
C LEU A 183 9.26 2.13 1.05
N THR A 184 8.35 1.22 1.41
CA THR A 184 8.32 0.57 2.72
C THR A 184 9.55 -0.32 2.95
N GLY A 185 9.93 -1.13 1.95
CA GLY A 185 11.13 -1.99 2.03
C GLY A 185 12.45 -1.20 2.07
N GLY A 186 12.52 -0.06 1.37
CA GLY A 186 13.70 0.82 1.36
C GLY A 186 13.92 1.56 2.69
N ALA A 187 12.84 1.99 3.36
CA ALA A 187 12.91 2.70 4.64
C ALA A 187 13.46 1.82 5.79
N LEU A 188 13.33 0.49 5.68
CA LEU A 188 13.77 -0.46 6.71
C LEU A 188 15.18 -1.02 6.50
N GLY A 189 15.91 -0.56 5.48
CA GLY A 189 17.27 -1.04 5.19
C GLY A 189 17.31 -2.46 4.59
N GLY A 190 16.18 -2.95 4.08
CA GLY A 190 16.16 -4.18 3.30
C GLY A 190 16.94 -3.98 2.00
N ARG A 191 18.03 -4.73 1.81
CA ARG A 191 18.57 -4.96 0.46
C ARG A 191 17.45 -5.61 -0.35
N GLY A 192 16.71 -4.81 -1.10
CA GLY A 192 15.87 -5.31 -2.17
C GLY A 192 16.75 -6.17 -3.05
N GLN A 193 16.50 -7.48 -3.09
CA GLN A 193 17.06 -8.29 -4.15
C GLN A 193 16.45 -7.73 -5.43
N ASP A 194 17.31 -7.24 -6.32
CA ASP A 194 16.93 -6.79 -7.64
C ASP A 194 16.25 -7.95 -8.38
N ALA A 195 14.91 -7.95 -8.39
CA ALA A 195 14.18 -8.65 -9.42
C ALA A 195 14.29 -7.80 -10.68
N ALA A 196 15.19 -8.21 -11.56
CA ALA A 196 15.41 -7.64 -12.88
C ALA A 196 14.10 -7.17 -13.54
N CYS A 197 13.99 -5.86 -13.81
CA CYS A 197 13.04 -5.35 -14.79
C CYS A 197 13.62 -5.60 -16.20
N PRO A 198 13.00 -6.43 -17.05
CA PRO A 198 13.26 -6.35 -18.48
C PRO A 198 12.67 -5.00 -18.97
N GLY A 199 13.53 -4.17 -19.56
CA GLY A 199 13.29 -2.74 -19.73
C GLY A 199 12.04 -2.34 -20.51
N LEU A 200 11.42 -1.25 -20.07
CA LEU A 200 10.49 -0.47 -20.90
C LEU A 200 11.32 0.42 -21.84
N ARG A 201 11.79 -0.17 -22.95
CA ARG A 201 12.32 0.59 -24.08
C ARG A 201 11.19 1.46 -24.63
N ARG A 202 11.40 2.76 -24.66
CA ARG A 202 10.56 3.77 -25.34
C ARG A 202 10.40 3.35 -26.80
N GLN A 203 9.26 2.76 -27.15
CA GLN A 203 9.01 2.28 -28.52
C GLN A 203 8.36 3.39 -29.33
N GLN A 204 9.20 4.08 -30.11
CA GLN A 204 8.80 4.92 -31.23
C GLN A 204 8.07 4.07 -32.29
N SER A 205 7.13 4.73 -32.96
CA SER A 205 6.21 4.21 -33.97
C SER A 205 6.90 3.76 -35.27
N HIS A 206 6.67 2.51 -35.70
CA HIS A 206 6.24 2.15 -37.06
C HIS A 206 5.95 0.63 -37.20
N PRO A 207 5.16 0.20 -38.21
CA PRO A 207 4.27 -0.95 -38.10
C PRO A 207 4.83 -2.18 -38.81
N ARG A 208 4.65 -3.37 -38.22
CA ARG A 208 4.48 -4.61 -38.97
C ARG A 208 3.52 -5.54 -38.27
N HIS A 209 2.64 -6.09 -39.11
CA HIS A 209 1.62 -7.10 -38.87
C HIS A 209 2.06 -8.20 -37.90
N TRP A 210 1.17 -8.53 -36.96
CA TRP A 210 1.15 -9.83 -36.30
C TRP A 210 -0.26 -10.40 -36.37
N ALA A 211 -0.31 -11.65 -36.83
CA ALA A 211 -1.51 -12.47 -36.92
C ALA A 211 -2.06 -12.78 -35.52
N THR A 212 -3.37 -12.99 -35.47
CA THR A 212 -4.17 -13.31 -34.29
C THR A 212 -3.85 -14.70 -33.75
N GLU A 213 -3.32 -14.77 -32.52
CA GLU A 213 -3.46 -15.93 -31.65
C GLU A 213 -4.34 -15.55 -30.45
N ASP A 214 -5.34 -16.40 -30.20
CA ASP A 214 -6.45 -16.17 -29.28
C ASP A 214 -6.03 -16.47 -27.82
N PRO A 215 -6.06 -15.49 -26.89
CA PRO A 215 -5.55 -15.64 -25.52
C PRO A 215 -6.40 -16.55 -24.61
N GLY A 216 -7.56 -17.01 -25.06
CA GLY A 216 -8.46 -17.87 -24.27
C GLY A 216 -7.94 -19.30 -24.05
N THR A 217 -7.18 -19.86 -25.00
CA THR A 217 -6.80 -21.28 -24.98
C THR A 217 -5.61 -21.56 -24.05
N ALA A 218 -4.71 -20.58 -23.88
CA ALA A 218 -3.51 -20.73 -23.06
C ALA A 218 -3.82 -20.74 -21.54
N ALA A 219 -4.89 -20.06 -21.11
CA ALA A 219 -5.30 -20.00 -19.71
C ALA A 219 -5.92 -21.32 -19.22
N ILE A 220 -6.65 -22.04 -20.08
CA ILE A 220 -7.34 -23.28 -19.74
C ILE A 220 -6.34 -24.43 -19.56
N CYS A 221 -5.29 -24.52 -20.40
CA CYS A 221 -4.26 -25.55 -20.26
C CYS A 221 -3.46 -25.44 -18.94
N ARG A 222 -3.21 -24.23 -18.44
CA ARG A 222 -2.46 -24.03 -17.18
C ARG A 222 -3.28 -24.36 -15.93
N LEU A 223 -4.59 -24.14 -15.96
CA LEU A 223 -5.49 -24.52 -14.86
C LEU A 223 -5.64 -26.04 -14.73
N HIS A 224 -5.64 -26.77 -15.86
CA HIS A 224 -5.76 -28.23 -15.84
C HIS A 224 -4.50 -28.93 -15.31
N GLN A 225 -3.32 -28.36 -15.53
CA GLN A 225 -2.04 -28.86 -15.00
C GLN A 225 -1.86 -28.60 -13.49
N LEU A 226 -2.49 -27.55 -12.95
CA LEU A 226 -2.47 -27.26 -11.51
C LEU A 226 -3.44 -28.14 -10.71
N ALA A 227 -4.59 -28.49 -11.29
CA ALA A 227 -5.56 -29.36 -10.63
C ALA A 227 -5.07 -30.80 -10.46
N THR A 228 -4.29 -31.32 -11.41
CA THR A 228 -3.76 -32.70 -11.37
C THR A 228 -2.57 -32.87 -10.41
N ALA A 229 -1.92 -31.77 -9.99
CA ALA A 229 -0.78 -31.82 -9.06
C ALA A 229 -1.17 -31.85 -7.57
N VAL A 230 -2.44 -31.59 -7.22
CA VAL A 230 -2.91 -31.49 -5.82
C VAL A 230 -3.64 -32.77 -5.34
N GLN A 231 -3.90 -33.72 -6.24
CA GLN A 231 -4.73 -34.88 -5.94
C GLN A 231 -4.14 -36.02 -5.08
N PRO A 232 -2.82 -36.13 -4.77
CA PRO A 232 -2.34 -37.17 -3.86
C PRO A 232 -2.25 -36.76 -2.37
N HIS A 233 -2.65 -35.54 -1.97
CA HIS A 233 -2.50 -35.09 -0.57
C HIS A 233 -3.80 -34.90 0.22
N LEU A 234 -4.93 -35.47 -0.23
CA LEU A 234 -6.22 -35.33 0.46
C LEU A 234 -6.96 -36.64 0.73
N VAL A 235 -6.29 -37.81 0.62
CA VAL A 235 -6.86 -39.09 1.08
C VAL A 235 -5.79 -39.91 1.80
N THR A 236 -5.63 -39.63 3.09
CA THR A 236 -5.59 -40.55 4.26
C THR A 236 -5.24 -39.75 5.49
#